data_AF-A0A7Y5SSD2-F1
#
_entry.id   AF-A0A7Y5SSD2-F1
#
_cell.length_a   1.000
_cell.length_b   1.000
_cell.length_c   1.000
_cell.angle_alpha   90.00
_cell.angle_beta   90.00
_cell.angle_gamma   90.00
#
_symmetry.space_group_name_H-M   'P 1'
#
loop_
_entity.id
_entity.type
_entity.pdbx_description
1 polymer ?
#
loop_
_entity_poly.entity_id
_entity_poly.type
_entity_poly.pdbx_seq_one_letter_code
_entity_poly.pdbx_strand_id
1 'polypeptide(L)'
;MNRRNHVLWIAAACVLAALPSLAAAQQPPPAEGDEAALIAVLKSDADLFQKAKACQRLAVIGTNQCVPVLAGLLPDEKLSHYARFGLEPIADPAAGAALRNALGKLQGGLLVGVINSVGMRRDGEAIGPLKGLVGNADPQV
;
A
#
# COMPACT_ATOMS: atom_id res chain seq x y z
N MET A 1 -2.23 54.88 22.64
CA MET A 1 -2.98 53.62 22.82
C MET A 1 -2.77 52.71 21.60
N ASN A 2 -2.29 51.50 21.84
CA ASN A 2 -2.74 50.26 21.20
C ASN A 2 -2.24 49.68 19.85
N ARG A 3 -1.47 50.34 18.98
CA ARG A 3 -1.10 49.66 17.69
C ARG A 3 -0.18 48.43 17.82
N ARG A 4 0.80 48.47 18.73
CA ARG A 4 1.78 47.37 18.91
C ARG A 4 1.20 46.18 19.68
N ASN A 5 0.23 46.45 20.56
CA ASN A 5 -0.49 45.40 21.27
C ASN A 5 -1.49 44.71 20.34
N HIS A 6 -2.21 45.43 19.47
CA HIS A 6 -3.13 44.78 18.52
C HIS A 6 -2.44 43.81 17.55
N VAL A 7 -1.22 44.11 17.09
CA VAL A 7 -0.46 43.19 16.22
C VAL A 7 -0.03 41.92 16.97
N LEU A 8 0.36 42.05 18.26
CA LEU A 8 0.69 40.91 19.11
C LEU A 8 -0.55 40.05 19.46
N TRP A 9 -1.72 40.67 19.65
CA TRP A 9 -2.97 39.95 19.90
C TRP A 9 -3.54 39.27 18.64
N ILE A 10 -3.36 39.85 17.45
CA ILE A 10 -3.79 39.23 16.17
C ILE A 10 -2.88 38.05 15.79
N ALA A 11 -1.57 38.15 16.01
CA ALA A 11 -0.64 37.04 15.75
C ALA A 11 -0.89 35.83 16.69
N ALA A 12 -1.23 36.07 17.95
CA ALA A 12 -1.59 35.00 18.90
C ALA A 12 -2.94 34.32 18.56
N ALA A 13 -3.90 35.07 18.01
CA ALA A 13 -5.20 34.53 17.61
C ALA A 13 -5.14 33.66 16.33
N CYS A 14 -4.22 33.94 15.40
CA CYS A 14 -4.04 33.12 14.19
C CYS A 14 -3.37 31.76 14.45
N VAL A 15 -2.57 31.61 15.51
CA VAL A 15 -1.91 30.33 15.85
C VAL A 15 -2.88 29.37 16.57
N LEU A 16 -3.87 29.86 17.32
CA LEU A 16 -4.85 29.00 18.00
C LEU A 16 -6.01 28.52 17.10
N ALA A 17 -6.31 29.20 15.99
CA ALA A 17 -7.41 28.81 15.10
C ALA A 17 -7.05 27.69 14.10
N ALA A 18 -5.77 27.33 13.97
CA ALA A 18 -5.28 26.32 13.01
C ALA A 18 -5.13 24.90 13.59
N LEU A 19 -5.35 24.71 14.91
CA LEU A 19 -5.21 23.42 15.59
C LEU A 19 -6.31 22.37 15.28
N PRO A 20 -7.57 22.70 14.92
CA PRO A 20 -8.58 21.67 14.67
C PRO A 20 -8.33 20.87 13.38
N SER A 21 -7.49 21.36 12.47
CA SER A 21 -7.26 20.74 11.16
C SER A 21 -6.31 19.53 11.20
N LEU A 22 -5.57 19.32 12.30
CA LEU A 22 -4.66 18.18 12.40
C LEU A 22 -5.37 16.84 12.64
N ALA A 23 -6.53 16.83 13.29
CA ALA A 23 -7.24 15.59 13.60
C ALA A 23 -7.87 14.93 12.36
N ALA A 24 -8.31 15.73 11.38
CA ALA A 24 -8.93 15.23 10.15
C ALA A 24 -7.91 14.71 9.12
N ALA A 25 -6.62 15.00 9.29
CA ALA A 25 -5.56 14.56 8.38
C ALA A 25 -4.98 13.18 8.73
N GLN A 26 -5.32 12.62 9.90
CA GLN A 26 -4.82 11.31 10.31
C GLN A 26 -5.59 10.20 9.59
N GLN A 27 -4.89 9.41 8.77
CA GLN A 27 -5.46 8.19 8.23
C GLN A 27 -5.82 7.23 9.37
N PRO A 28 -6.96 6.52 9.29
CA PRO A 28 -7.33 5.55 10.31
C PRO A 28 -6.21 4.50 10.48
N PRO A 29 -6.02 3.93 11.69
CA PRO A 29 -5.01 2.88 11.92
C PRO A 29 -5.33 1.63 11.09
N PRO A 30 -4.35 0.78 10.74
CA PRO A 30 -4.58 -0.51 10.09
C PRO A 30 -5.66 -1.34 10.81
N ALA A 31 -6.24 -2.33 10.12
CA ALA A 31 -7.23 -3.20 10.74
C ALA A 31 -6.68 -3.87 12.03
N GLU A 32 -7.55 -4.11 12.99
CA GLU A 32 -7.24 -4.94 14.15
C GLU A 32 -7.46 -6.43 13.81
N GLY A 33 -6.88 -7.33 14.60
CA GLY A 33 -7.01 -8.78 14.42
C GLY A 33 -5.70 -9.49 14.09
N ASP A 34 -5.75 -10.82 14.15
CA ASP A 34 -4.67 -11.72 13.75
C ASP A 34 -4.69 -12.00 12.24
N GLU A 35 -3.65 -12.66 11.74
CA GLU A 35 -3.50 -12.96 10.32
C GLU A 35 -4.70 -13.75 9.75
N ALA A 36 -5.22 -14.73 10.50
CA ALA A 36 -6.32 -15.58 10.03
C ALA A 36 -7.62 -14.77 9.84
N ALA A 37 -7.94 -13.88 10.79
CA ALA A 37 -9.08 -12.99 10.68
C ALA A 37 -8.96 -12.03 9.49
N LEU A 38 -7.77 -11.47 9.27
CA LEU A 38 -7.52 -10.55 8.14
C LEU A 38 -7.61 -11.28 6.79
N ILE A 39 -7.10 -12.51 6.71
CA ILE A 39 -7.28 -13.37 5.53
C ILE A 39 -8.77 -13.61 5.26
N ALA A 40 -9.58 -13.85 6.30
CA ALA A 40 -11.01 -14.03 6.14
C ALA A 40 -11.69 -12.77 5.59
N VAL A 41 -11.29 -11.57 6.05
CA VAL A 41 -11.76 -10.28 5.49
C VAL A 41 -11.41 -10.14 4.01
N LEU A 42 -10.19 -10.51 3.60
CA LEU A 42 -9.81 -10.42 2.18
C LEU A 42 -10.60 -11.37 1.28
N LYS A 43 -11.04 -12.51 1.81
CA LYS A 43 -11.84 -13.54 1.11
C LYS A 43 -13.35 -13.28 1.10
N SER A 44 -13.85 -12.36 1.93
CA SER A 44 -15.28 -12.07 2.02
C SER A 44 -15.72 -11.00 1.01
N ASP A 45 -16.98 -10.61 1.10
CA ASP A 45 -17.63 -9.47 0.44
C ASP A 45 -17.44 -8.14 1.18
N ALA A 46 -16.48 -8.08 2.12
CA ALA A 46 -16.07 -6.85 2.80
C ALA A 46 -15.76 -5.72 1.81
N ASP A 47 -16.03 -4.49 2.22
CA ASP A 47 -15.85 -3.33 1.35
C ASP A 47 -14.36 -3.03 1.06
N LEU A 48 -14.13 -2.13 0.10
CA LEU A 48 -12.77 -1.73 -0.30
C LEU A 48 -11.96 -1.20 0.89
N PHE A 49 -12.59 -0.46 1.80
CA PHE A 49 -11.91 0.12 2.95
C PHE A 49 -11.44 -0.99 3.89
N GLN A 50 -12.32 -1.89 4.29
CA GLN A 50 -12.00 -3.03 5.16
C GLN A 50 -10.89 -3.90 4.57
N LYS A 51 -10.96 -4.21 3.28
CA LYS A 51 -9.90 -4.98 2.59
C LYS A 51 -8.58 -4.24 2.52
N ALA A 52 -8.60 -2.93 2.23
CA ALA A 52 -7.39 -2.10 2.24
C ALA A 52 -6.73 -2.06 3.63
N LYS A 53 -7.52 -1.88 4.69
CA LYS A 53 -7.03 -1.90 6.09
C LYS A 53 -6.49 -3.28 6.48
N ALA A 54 -7.08 -4.35 5.97
CA ALA A 54 -6.58 -5.71 6.18
C ALA A 54 -5.23 -5.94 5.50
N CYS A 55 -5.08 -5.55 4.23
CA CYS A 55 -3.79 -5.60 3.54
C CYS A 55 -2.70 -4.79 4.27
N GLN A 56 -3.03 -3.58 4.75
CA GLN A 56 -2.10 -2.76 5.53
C GLN A 56 -1.68 -3.42 6.84
N ARG A 57 -2.59 -4.12 7.52
CA ARG A 57 -2.25 -4.85 8.74
C ARG A 57 -1.40 -6.08 8.45
N LEU A 58 -1.71 -6.81 7.38
CA LEU A 58 -0.91 -7.94 6.90
C LEU A 58 0.51 -7.53 6.48
N ALA A 59 0.71 -6.28 6.04
CA ALA A 59 2.06 -5.73 5.84
C ALA A 59 2.90 -5.72 7.15
N VAL A 60 2.25 -5.67 8.32
CA VAL A 60 2.92 -5.63 9.63
C VAL A 60 3.06 -7.01 10.25
N ILE A 61 2.03 -7.85 10.15
CA ILE A 61 1.97 -9.13 10.87
C ILE A 61 1.92 -10.37 9.96
N GLY A 62 1.84 -10.17 8.64
CA GLY A 62 1.60 -11.23 7.68
C GLY A 62 2.78 -12.18 7.57
N THR A 63 2.44 -13.45 7.37
CA THR A 63 3.38 -14.54 7.10
C THR A 63 3.13 -15.11 5.72
N ASN A 64 3.74 -16.25 5.41
CA ASN A 64 3.49 -16.97 4.17
C ASN A 64 2.03 -17.41 3.98
N GLN A 65 1.23 -17.46 5.06
CA GLN A 65 -0.17 -17.88 5.00
C GLN A 65 -1.04 -16.88 4.23
N CYS A 66 -0.79 -15.58 4.35
CA CYS A 66 -1.58 -14.57 3.62
C CYS A 66 -1.10 -14.33 2.19
N VAL A 67 0.10 -14.81 1.81
CA VAL A 67 0.69 -14.58 0.49
C VAL A 67 -0.22 -15.02 -0.67
N PRO A 68 -0.81 -16.23 -0.70
CA PRO A 68 -1.69 -16.64 -1.81
C PRO A 68 -2.92 -15.75 -1.95
N VAL A 69 -3.43 -15.22 -0.83
CA VAL A 69 -4.63 -14.38 -0.79
C VAL A 69 -4.31 -12.99 -1.32
N LEU A 70 -3.21 -12.39 -0.86
CA LEU A 70 -2.73 -11.12 -1.38
C LEU A 70 -2.35 -11.23 -2.86
N ALA A 71 -1.71 -12.32 -3.28
CA ALA A 71 -1.36 -12.57 -4.68
C ALA A 71 -2.61 -12.62 -5.58
N GLY A 72 -3.71 -13.21 -5.09
CA GLY A 72 -4.99 -13.26 -5.79
C GLY A 72 -5.64 -11.89 -6.03
N LEU A 73 -5.23 -10.85 -5.28
CA LEU A 73 -5.73 -9.48 -5.41
C LEU A 73 -4.87 -8.61 -6.36
N LEU A 74 -3.73 -9.11 -6.84
CA LEU A 74 -2.87 -8.38 -7.78
C LEU A 74 -3.54 -7.97 -9.11
N PRO A 75 -4.45 -8.75 -9.72
CA PRO A 75 -5.16 -8.33 -10.93
C PRO A 75 -6.38 -7.42 -10.67
N ASP A 76 -6.73 -7.12 -9.41
CA ASP A 76 -7.86 -6.26 -9.08
C ASP A 76 -7.44 -4.78 -9.13
N GLU A 77 -8.08 -3.97 -9.99
CA GLU A 77 -7.72 -2.57 -10.21
C GLU A 77 -7.78 -1.69 -8.94
N LYS A 78 -8.66 -2.02 -7.99
CA LYS A 78 -8.86 -1.25 -6.76
C LYS A 78 -8.00 -1.78 -5.61
N LEU A 79 -7.73 -3.09 -5.59
CA LEU A 79 -7.03 -3.75 -4.50
C LEU A 79 -5.55 -4.02 -4.78
N SER A 80 -5.10 -3.99 -6.04
CA SER A 80 -3.73 -4.34 -6.43
C SER A 80 -2.68 -3.53 -5.67
N HIS A 81 -2.88 -2.22 -5.49
CA HIS A 81 -1.98 -1.39 -4.69
C HIS A 81 -1.87 -1.89 -3.25
N TYR A 82 -2.99 -2.16 -2.59
CA TYR A 82 -3.01 -2.63 -1.20
C TYR A 82 -2.43 -4.03 -1.08
N ALA A 83 -2.73 -4.91 -2.02
CA ALA A 83 -2.19 -6.26 -2.07
C ALA A 83 -0.66 -6.26 -2.16
N ARG A 84 -0.11 -5.44 -3.04
CA ARG A 84 1.35 -5.25 -3.18
C ARG A 84 1.97 -4.67 -1.91
N PHE A 85 1.35 -3.64 -1.33
CA PHE A 85 1.77 -3.08 -0.04
C PHE A 85 1.82 -4.16 1.07
N GLY A 86 0.85 -5.07 1.09
CA GLY A 86 0.84 -6.22 2.01
C GLY A 86 1.97 -7.21 1.75
N LEU A 87 2.28 -7.50 0.48
CA LEU A 87 3.32 -8.47 0.08
C LEU A 87 4.74 -7.94 0.29
N GLU A 88 4.98 -6.65 0.08
CA GLU A 88 6.30 -6.02 0.10
C GLU A 88 7.14 -6.34 1.35
N PRO A 89 6.64 -6.17 2.58
CA PRO A 89 7.44 -6.40 3.79
C PRO A 89 7.47 -7.86 4.26
N ILE A 90 6.70 -8.78 3.67
CA ILE A 90 6.70 -10.19 4.07
C ILE A 90 8.06 -10.81 3.76
N ALA A 91 8.79 -11.22 4.80
CA ALA A 91 10.14 -11.76 4.68
C ALA A 91 10.18 -13.11 3.94
N ASP A 92 9.08 -13.86 3.95
CA ASP A 92 9.01 -15.16 3.28
C ASP A 92 9.24 -15.01 1.75
N PRO A 93 10.11 -15.85 1.14
CA PRO A 93 10.39 -15.81 -0.29
C PRO A 93 9.16 -15.96 -1.19
N ALA A 94 8.09 -16.61 -0.70
CA ALA A 94 6.84 -16.77 -1.45
C ALA A 94 6.22 -15.44 -1.85
N ALA A 95 6.40 -14.36 -1.07
CA ALA A 95 5.90 -13.04 -1.43
C ALA A 95 6.61 -12.47 -2.68
N GLY A 96 7.93 -12.66 -2.77
CA GLY A 96 8.70 -12.34 -3.97
C GLY A 96 8.25 -13.21 -5.16
N ALA A 97 8.10 -14.51 -4.94
CA ALA A 97 7.65 -15.43 -5.99
C ALA A 97 6.25 -15.07 -6.54
N ALA A 98 5.33 -14.65 -5.68
CA ALA A 98 4.01 -14.16 -6.07
C ALA A 98 4.09 -12.94 -6.99
N LEU A 99 4.92 -11.95 -6.63
CA LEU A 99 5.14 -10.76 -7.45
C LEU A 99 5.82 -11.09 -8.78
N ARG A 100 6.86 -11.94 -8.78
CA ARG A 100 7.53 -12.40 -10.02
C ARG A 100 6.57 -13.12 -10.96
N ASN A 101 5.71 -13.98 -10.42
CA ASN A 101 4.68 -14.67 -11.19
C ASN A 101 3.67 -13.71 -11.83
N ALA A 102 3.42 -12.54 -11.24
CA ALA A 102 2.51 -11.53 -11.76
C ALA A 102 3.13 -10.69 -12.91
N LEU A 103 4.47 -10.59 -13.00
CA LEU A 103 5.15 -9.84 -14.06
C LEU A 103 4.78 -10.31 -15.47
N GLY A 104 4.53 -11.62 -15.65
CA GLY A 104 4.14 -12.19 -16.95
C GLY A 104 2.63 -12.27 -17.18
N LYS A 105 1.80 -11.74 -16.27
CA LYS A 105 0.34 -11.91 -16.28
C LYS A 105 -0.44 -10.59 -16.30
N LEU A 106 0.16 -9.53 -15.79
CA LEU A 106 -0.45 -8.22 -15.71
C LEU A 106 0.06 -7.31 -16.83
N GLN A 107 -0.65 -6.21 -17.04
CA GLN A 107 -0.43 -5.21 -18.07
C GLN A 107 -0.69 -3.81 -17.50
N GLY A 108 -0.24 -2.77 -18.20
CA GLY A 108 -0.50 -1.38 -17.84
C GLY A 108 -0.12 -1.04 -16.40
N GLY A 109 -0.93 -0.21 -15.74
CA GLY A 109 -0.66 0.24 -14.36
C GLY A 109 -0.55 -0.89 -13.32
N LEU A 110 -1.21 -2.03 -13.54
CA LEU A 110 -1.09 -3.20 -12.67
C LEU A 110 0.30 -3.83 -12.76
N LEU A 111 0.84 -3.96 -13.98
CA LEU A 111 2.19 -4.43 -14.22
C LEU A 111 3.23 -3.47 -13.64
N VAL A 112 3.09 -2.17 -13.91
CA VAL A 112 3.97 -1.12 -13.35
C VAL A 112 4.01 -1.19 -11.82
N GLY A 113 2.85 -1.36 -11.19
CA GLY A 113 2.75 -1.57 -9.75
C GLY A 113 3.57 -2.76 -9.26
N VAL A 114 3.45 -3.92 -9.91
CA VAL A 114 4.21 -5.12 -9.55
C VAL A 114 5.71 -4.92 -9.77
N ILE A 115 6.14 -4.31 -10.87
CA ILE A 115 7.55 -3.97 -11.15
C ILE A 115 8.13 -3.13 -10.00
N ASN A 116 7.42 -2.09 -9.59
CA ASN A 116 7.84 -1.24 -8.47
C ASN A 116 7.98 -2.04 -7.16
N SER A 117 7.05 -2.95 -6.89
CA SER A 117 7.03 -3.75 -5.65
C SER A 117 8.17 -4.77 -5.61
N VAL A 118 8.48 -5.38 -6.75
CA VAL A 118 9.68 -6.22 -6.93
C VAL A 118 10.96 -5.41 -6.67
N GLY A 119 11.03 -4.19 -7.18
CA GLY A 119 12.13 -3.25 -6.93
C GLY A 119 12.26 -2.88 -5.45
N MET A 120 11.15 -2.58 -4.78
CA MET A 120 11.11 -2.29 -3.34
C MET A 120 11.66 -3.45 -2.51
N ARG A 121 11.33 -4.69 -2.87
CA ARG A 121 11.85 -5.91 -2.23
C ARG A 121 13.30 -6.22 -2.56
N ARG A 122 13.89 -5.56 -3.57
CA ARG A 122 15.24 -5.86 -4.10
C ARG A 122 15.39 -7.32 -4.51
N ASP A 123 14.37 -7.87 -5.15
CA ASP A 123 14.30 -9.28 -5.51
C ASP A 123 15.20 -9.60 -6.71
N GLY A 124 16.39 -10.15 -6.44
CA GLY A 124 17.38 -10.49 -7.45
C GLY A 124 16.91 -11.57 -8.45
N GLU A 125 15.97 -12.44 -8.05
CA GLU A 125 15.42 -13.45 -8.96
C GLU A 125 14.53 -12.83 -10.04
N ALA A 126 14.11 -11.57 -9.87
CA ALA A 126 13.31 -10.86 -10.86
C ALA A 126 14.14 -10.23 -11.99
N ILE A 127 15.48 -10.24 -11.92
CA ILE A 127 16.34 -9.64 -12.96
C ILE A 127 16.04 -10.22 -14.34
N GLY A 128 15.89 -11.54 -14.45
CA GLY A 128 15.54 -12.21 -15.71
C GLY A 128 14.20 -11.75 -16.28
N PRO A 129 13.09 -11.92 -15.53
CA PRO A 129 11.77 -11.41 -15.92
C PRO A 129 11.75 -9.92 -16.28
N LEU A 130 12.41 -9.06 -15.47
CA LEU A 130 12.46 -7.61 -15.71
C LEU A 130 13.21 -7.25 -17.00
N LYS A 131 14.31 -7.96 -17.33
CA LYS A 131 14.99 -7.79 -18.63
C LYS A 131 14.05 -8.08 -19.80
N GLY A 132 13.14 -9.05 -19.66
CA GLY A 132 12.15 -9.37 -20.67
C GLY A 132 11.08 -8.29 -20.88
N LEU A 133 10.95 -7.35 -19.92
CA LEU A 133 10.04 -6.21 -20.01
C LEU A 133 10.71 -4.96 -20.60
N VAL A 134 12.03 -4.96 -20.77
CA VAL A 134 12.74 -3.83 -21.39
C VAL A 134 12.31 -3.69 -22.85
N GLY A 135 11.79 -2.51 -23.21
CA GLY A 135 11.25 -2.24 -24.54
C GLY A 135 9.80 -2.68 -24.72
N ASN A 136 9.04 -2.80 -23.61
CA ASN A 136 7.60 -2.98 -23.67
C ASN A 136 6.94 -1.90 -24.54
N ALA A 137 5.85 -2.26 -25.23
CA ALA A 137 5.11 -1.32 -26.06
C ALA A 137 4.37 -0.26 -25.24
N ASP A 138 4.01 -0.57 -23.98
CA ASP A 138 3.52 0.43 -23.04
C ASP A 138 4.71 1.25 -22.51
N PRO A 139 4.79 2.57 -22.79
CA PRO A 139 5.91 3.41 -22.36
C PRO A 139 6.00 3.60 -20.83
N GLN A 140 4.98 3.18 -20.06
CA GLN A 140 5.03 3.21 -18.60
C GLN A 140 5.75 1.99 -17.99
N VAL A 141 5.97 0.92 -18.77
CA VAL A 141 6.56 -0.36 -18.34
C VAL A 141 8.03 -0.42 -18.77
#